data_AF-A0A2S8GB74-F1
#
_entry.id   AF-A0A2S8GB74-F1
#
_cell.length_a   1.000
_cell.length_b   1.000
_cell.length_c   1.000
_cell.angle_alpha   90.00
_cell.angle_beta   90.00
_cell.angle_gamma   90.00
#
_symmetry.space_group_name_H-M   'P 1'
#
loop_
_entity.id
_entity.type
_entity.pdbx_description
1 polymer ?
#
loop_
_entity_poly.entity_id
_entity_poly.type
_entity_poly.pdbx_seq_one_letter_code
_entity_poly.pdbx_strand_id
1 'polypeptide(L)'
;MRKKCCRSIRNTKEKAMGFELTGFSAEQEKALRELEAEILSVLDDAAARLQAGDVNSDRFFGQSDNLWITQVKTKLRRCAALFRAHDFFIEFEETSKMSPSGFAAADRPKSGWHDRTRNSIGSLSSGKKSFYLKLDFAYVMAPVYRTAANSDSKFQTLVHELTHQMLDTHDFAYGLAKCETLAMKNRKQAQQNADNWGYFVEAFRCVGPAHPGTPYGGPAVPPKKAAPKGPPTPPPKFRPLPPLPIKVSSKPAPPPKVSSKPVPPPKVSSKPAPPKVSSKPRGFGP
;
A
#
# COMPACT_ATOMS: atom_id res chain seq x y z
N MET A 1 10.24 -31.85 47.54
CA MET A 1 11.00 -31.93 46.27
C MET A 1 10.16 -31.38 45.13
N ARG A 2 10.45 -30.17 44.63
CA ARG A 2 9.72 -29.55 43.50
C ARG A 2 10.46 -29.85 42.20
N LYS A 3 9.86 -30.66 41.32
CA LYS A 3 10.40 -30.99 39.99
C LYS A 3 10.39 -29.71 39.13
N LYS A 4 11.58 -29.16 38.85
CA LYS A 4 11.75 -28.06 37.88
C LYS A 4 11.42 -28.63 36.49
N CYS A 5 10.29 -28.18 35.95
CA CYS A 5 9.91 -28.47 34.56
C CYS A 5 10.81 -27.61 33.65
N CYS A 6 11.90 -28.18 33.14
CA CYS A 6 12.68 -27.59 32.06
C CYS A 6 11.81 -27.59 30.79
N ARG A 7 11.12 -26.47 30.55
CA ARG A 7 10.56 -26.20 29.22
C ARG A 7 11.73 -26.05 28.26
N SER A 8 11.91 -27.07 27.41
CA SER A 8 12.75 -27.01 26.23
C SER A 8 12.31 -25.81 25.38
N ILE A 9 13.08 -24.72 25.42
CA ILE A 9 12.94 -23.60 24.50
C ILE A 9 13.32 -24.17 23.13
N ARG A 10 12.32 -24.56 22.34
CA ARG A 10 12.55 -24.92 20.94
C ARG A 10 13.07 -23.65 20.28
N ASN A 11 14.30 -23.73 19.79
CA ASN A 11 14.93 -22.73 18.96
C ASN A 11 14.24 -22.78 17.58
N THR A 12 12.97 -22.37 17.53
CA THR A 12 12.33 -22.01 16.27
C THR A 12 13.12 -20.82 15.77
N LYS A 13 14.02 -21.03 14.80
CA LYS A 13 14.56 -19.93 14.01
C LYS A 13 13.35 -19.10 13.61
N GLU A 14 13.19 -17.94 14.22
CA GLU A 14 12.16 -16.98 13.84
C GLU A 14 12.45 -16.68 12.38
N LYS A 15 11.65 -17.30 11.50
CA LYS A 15 11.71 -16.99 10.08
C LYS A 15 11.39 -15.50 10.02
N ALA A 16 12.34 -14.70 9.54
CA ALA A 16 12.07 -13.29 9.29
C ALA A 16 10.87 -13.24 8.34
N MET A 17 9.77 -12.65 8.82
CA MET A 17 8.57 -12.44 8.01
C MET A 17 8.92 -11.37 6.96
N GLY A 18 8.37 -11.50 5.76
CA GLY A 18 8.82 -10.70 4.62
C GLY A 18 8.05 -10.99 3.36
N PHE A 19 8.65 -10.68 2.21
CA PHE A 19 8.04 -11.04 0.93
C PHE A 19 7.97 -12.57 0.77
N GLU A 20 6.89 -13.10 0.23
CA GLU A 20 6.78 -14.49 -0.21
C GLU A 20 6.60 -14.42 -1.72
N LEU A 21 7.64 -14.80 -2.45
CA LEU A 21 7.76 -14.57 -3.89
C LEU A 21 7.43 -15.84 -4.65
N THR A 22 6.54 -15.75 -5.63
CA THR A 22 6.20 -16.88 -6.51
C THR A 22 6.19 -16.46 -7.98
N GLY A 23 6.80 -17.27 -8.84
CA GLY A 23 6.80 -17.03 -10.29
C GLY A 23 7.87 -16.05 -10.78
N PHE A 24 8.91 -15.79 -9.98
CA PHE A 24 10.03 -14.90 -10.31
C PHE A 24 11.27 -15.70 -10.71
N SER A 25 12.14 -15.12 -11.55
CA SER A 25 13.51 -15.62 -11.73
C SER A 25 14.35 -15.34 -10.48
N ALA A 26 15.46 -16.06 -10.29
CA ALA A 26 16.35 -15.84 -9.15
C ALA A 26 16.86 -14.40 -9.05
N GLU A 27 17.12 -13.74 -10.19
CA GLU A 27 17.55 -12.34 -10.26
C GLU A 27 16.42 -11.40 -9.82
N GLN A 28 15.19 -11.65 -10.26
CA GLN A 28 14.02 -10.87 -9.87
C GLN A 28 13.72 -11.03 -8.38
N GLU A 29 13.81 -12.27 -7.85
CA GLU A 29 13.65 -12.53 -6.42
C GLU A 29 14.70 -11.76 -5.62
N LYS A 30 15.97 -11.85 -6.01
CA LYS A 30 17.05 -11.11 -5.37
C LYS A 30 16.77 -9.60 -5.34
N ALA A 31 16.38 -9.02 -6.48
CA ALA A 31 16.06 -7.59 -6.57
C ALA A 31 14.88 -7.18 -5.68
N LEU A 32 13.84 -8.02 -5.58
CA LEU A 32 12.70 -7.78 -4.69
C LEU A 32 13.09 -7.88 -3.21
N ARG A 33 13.98 -8.81 -2.84
CA ARG A 33 14.52 -8.90 -1.47
C ARG A 33 15.38 -7.71 -1.09
N GLU A 34 16.15 -7.19 -2.02
CA GLU A 34 16.92 -5.95 -1.80
C GLU A 34 15.97 -4.76 -1.61
N LEU A 35 14.91 -4.65 -2.44
CA LEU A 35 13.87 -3.63 -2.27
C LEU A 35 13.11 -3.78 -0.94
N GLU A 36 12.83 -5.00 -0.50
CA GLU A 36 12.19 -5.31 0.78
C GLU A 36 12.97 -4.71 1.95
N ALA A 37 14.27 -5.04 2.04
CA ALA A 37 15.15 -4.53 3.08
C ALA A 37 15.29 -3.00 3.02
N GLU A 38 15.36 -2.46 1.81
CA GLU A 38 15.45 -1.02 1.59
C GLU A 38 14.18 -0.29 2.04
N ILE A 39 12.99 -0.78 1.69
CA ILE A 39 11.71 -0.18 2.13
C ILE A 39 11.64 -0.13 3.66
N LEU A 40 12.01 -1.21 4.33
CA LEU A 40 12.08 -1.24 5.80
C LEU A 40 13.04 -0.19 6.37
N SER A 41 14.25 -0.10 5.81
CA SER A 41 15.26 0.88 6.20
C SER A 41 14.74 2.32 6.04
N VAL A 42 14.15 2.63 4.90
CA VAL A 42 13.66 3.98 4.56
C VAL A 42 12.44 4.37 5.39
N LEU A 43 11.54 3.43 5.71
CA LEU A 43 10.42 3.70 6.62
C LEU A 43 10.90 4.08 8.02
N ASP A 44 11.90 3.37 8.55
CA ASP A 44 12.50 3.69 9.85
C ASP A 44 13.26 5.02 9.83
N ASP A 45 14.08 5.25 8.79
CA ASP A 45 14.83 6.51 8.60
C ASP A 45 13.88 7.71 8.49
N ALA A 46 12.83 7.60 7.67
CA ALA A 46 11.82 8.63 7.53
C ALA A 46 11.14 8.95 8.87
N ALA A 47 10.79 7.93 9.66
CA ALA A 47 10.20 8.13 10.98
C ALA A 47 11.18 8.79 11.98
N ALA A 48 12.49 8.52 11.87
CA ALA A 48 13.52 9.15 12.69
C ALA A 48 13.76 10.61 12.29
N ARG A 49 13.92 10.89 10.99
CA ARG A 49 14.23 12.23 10.46
C ARG A 49 13.08 13.23 10.58
N LEU A 50 11.83 12.76 10.56
CA LEU A 50 10.68 13.60 10.92
C LEU A 50 10.79 14.19 12.34
N GLN A 51 11.56 13.58 13.26
CA GLN A 51 11.83 14.15 14.58
C GLN A 51 12.83 15.32 14.54
N ALA A 52 13.71 15.33 13.54
CA ALA A 52 14.76 16.33 13.35
C ALA A 52 14.28 17.57 12.57
N GLY A 53 13.01 17.61 12.16
CA GLY A 53 12.43 18.74 11.42
C GLY A 53 12.64 18.69 9.91
N ASP A 54 13.07 17.56 9.36
CA ASP A 54 13.18 17.34 7.92
C ASP A 54 11.80 16.99 7.34
N VAL A 55 11.10 17.99 6.80
CA VAL A 55 9.69 17.83 6.41
C VAL A 55 9.41 18.23 4.96
N ASN A 56 9.52 17.22 4.08
CA ASN A 56 8.80 17.19 2.80
C ASN A 56 7.29 16.94 2.96
N SER A 57 6.77 16.85 4.19
CA SER A 57 5.35 16.56 4.46
C SER A 57 4.40 17.57 3.83
N ASP A 58 4.76 18.86 3.79
CA ASP A 58 3.88 19.87 3.18
C ASP A 58 3.70 19.63 1.67
N ARG A 59 4.79 19.24 0.98
CA ARG A 59 4.78 18.94 -0.46
C ARG A 59 3.81 17.79 -0.80
N PHE A 60 3.78 16.74 0.01
CA PHE A 60 3.02 15.53 -0.27
C PHE A 60 1.67 15.45 0.45
N PHE A 61 1.46 16.19 1.53
CA PHE A 61 0.22 16.12 2.32
C PHE A 61 -0.45 17.47 2.55
N GLY A 62 0.18 18.58 2.14
CA GLY A 62 -0.33 19.94 2.35
C GLY A 62 -0.42 20.34 3.82
N GLN A 63 0.35 19.66 4.68
CA GLN A 63 0.33 19.83 6.13
C GLN A 63 1.68 19.41 6.73
N SER A 64 2.17 20.20 7.68
CA SER A 64 3.47 20.00 8.34
C SER A 64 3.49 20.41 9.82
N ASP A 65 2.33 20.64 10.44
CA ASP A 65 2.28 20.93 11.88
C ASP A 65 2.68 19.71 12.73
N ASN A 66 3.12 19.99 13.96
CA ASN A 66 3.66 18.98 14.87
C ASN A 66 2.70 17.82 15.15
N LEU A 67 1.39 18.08 15.20
CA LEU A 67 0.40 17.03 15.45
C LEU A 67 0.34 16.08 14.24
N TRP A 68 0.26 16.62 13.03
CA TRP A 68 0.29 15.83 11.81
C TRP A 68 1.61 15.04 11.67
N ILE A 69 2.76 15.67 11.88
CA ILE A 69 4.06 14.98 11.79
C ILE A 69 4.14 13.81 12.79
N THR A 70 3.60 13.99 14.00
CA THR A 70 3.51 12.92 14.99
C THR A 70 2.65 11.75 14.50
N GLN A 71 1.55 12.02 13.80
CA GLN A 71 0.70 11.00 13.18
C GLN A 71 1.43 10.28 12.05
N VAL A 72 2.08 11.00 11.14
CA VAL A 72 2.86 10.41 10.03
C VAL A 72 3.94 9.48 10.57
N LYS A 73 4.73 9.96 11.54
CA LYS A 73 5.76 9.15 12.21
C LYS A 73 5.20 7.87 12.83
N THR A 74 4.05 7.97 13.49
CA THR A 74 3.39 6.80 14.09
C THR A 74 2.96 5.81 13.02
N LYS A 75 2.42 6.29 11.89
CA LYS A 75 2.03 5.46 10.76
C LYS A 75 3.24 4.77 10.11
N LEU A 76 4.33 5.49 9.85
CA LEU A 76 5.55 4.91 9.27
C LEU A 76 6.13 3.77 10.14
N ARG A 77 6.25 4.01 11.46
CA ARG A 77 6.71 2.97 12.41
C ARG A 77 5.80 1.76 12.42
N ARG A 78 4.48 1.98 12.36
CA ARG A 78 3.51 0.88 12.32
C ARG A 78 3.55 0.14 11.00
N CYS A 79 3.76 0.81 9.87
CA CYS A 79 4.02 0.14 8.59
C CYS A 79 5.25 -0.75 8.69
N ALA A 80 6.38 -0.22 9.17
CA ALA A 80 7.61 -1.00 9.34
C ALA A 80 7.42 -2.19 10.30
N ALA A 81 6.67 -2.02 11.39
CA ALA A 81 6.35 -3.09 12.32
C ALA A 81 5.42 -4.16 11.70
N LEU A 82 4.37 -3.75 10.97
CA LEU A 82 3.48 -4.67 10.26
C LEU A 82 4.26 -5.46 9.19
N PHE A 83 5.16 -4.77 8.49
CA PHE A 83 6.00 -5.37 7.48
C PHE A 83 6.89 -6.49 8.06
N ARG A 84 7.49 -6.25 9.23
CA ARG A 84 8.29 -7.27 9.96
C ARG A 84 7.47 -8.40 10.58
N ALA A 85 6.17 -8.21 10.76
CA ALA A 85 5.31 -9.13 11.50
C ALA A 85 4.45 -10.02 10.59
N HIS A 86 4.41 -9.74 9.29
CA HIS A 86 3.50 -10.39 8.35
C HIS A 86 4.18 -10.75 7.05
N ASP A 87 3.70 -11.84 6.44
CA ASP A 87 4.11 -12.26 5.11
C ASP A 87 3.31 -11.48 4.05
N PHE A 88 4.03 -10.98 3.04
CA PHE A 88 3.46 -10.31 1.87
C PHE A 88 3.73 -11.17 0.64
N PHE A 89 2.69 -11.80 0.14
CA PHE A 89 2.74 -12.63 -1.05
C PHE A 89 2.76 -11.71 -2.25
N ILE A 90 3.85 -11.77 -2.98
CA ILE A 90 4.03 -11.02 -4.21
C ILE A 90 4.08 -12.02 -5.34
N GLU A 91 3.28 -11.78 -6.38
CA GLU A 91 3.27 -12.56 -7.61
C GLU A 91 3.19 -11.62 -8.81
N PHE A 92 3.59 -12.11 -9.98
CA PHE A 92 3.23 -11.46 -11.24
C PHE A 92 1.80 -11.84 -11.61
N GLU A 93 1.06 -10.88 -12.15
CA GLU A 93 -0.21 -11.17 -12.82
C GLU A 93 0.03 -12.18 -13.95
N GLU A 94 -0.94 -13.05 -14.22
CA GLU A 94 -0.80 -14.00 -15.33
C GLU A 94 -0.54 -13.23 -16.64
N THR A 95 0.40 -13.70 -17.47
CA THR A 95 0.78 -12.99 -18.71
C THR A 95 -0.40 -12.72 -19.65
N SER A 96 -1.45 -13.55 -19.60
CA SER A 96 -2.70 -13.36 -20.34
C SER A 96 -3.64 -12.29 -19.77
N LYS A 97 -3.41 -11.86 -18.53
CA LYS A 97 -4.21 -10.87 -17.78
C LYS A 97 -3.44 -9.57 -17.52
N MET A 98 -2.13 -9.55 -17.76
CA MET A 98 -1.30 -8.35 -17.64
C MET A 98 -1.84 -7.20 -18.50
N SER A 99 -1.99 -6.04 -17.89
CA SER A 99 -2.33 -4.81 -18.60
C SER A 99 -1.05 -4.10 -19.03
N PRO A 100 -0.92 -3.65 -20.29
CA PRO A 100 0.24 -2.88 -20.74
C PRO A 100 0.49 -1.61 -19.91
N SER A 101 -0.54 -1.09 -19.25
CA SER A 101 -0.48 0.12 -18.42
C SER A 101 -0.62 -0.15 -16.92
N GLY A 102 -0.82 -1.40 -16.51
CA GLY A 102 -0.94 -1.76 -15.09
C GLY A 102 0.44 -1.81 -14.44
N PHE A 103 0.54 -1.23 -13.24
CA PHE A 103 1.77 -1.28 -12.43
C PHE A 103 1.69 -2.41 -11.41
N ALA A 104 0.75 -2.30 -10.49
CA ALA A 104 0.48 -3.31 -9.49
C ALA A 104 -0.97 -3.19 -9.02
N ALA A 105 -1.41 -4.19 -8.27
CA ALA A 105 -2.67 -4.14 -7.54
C ALA A 105 -2.56 -4.97 -6.25
N ALA A 106 -2.94 -4.36 -5.14
CA ALA A 106 -3.15 -5.06 -3.89
C ALA A 106 -4.55 -5.67 -3.84
N ASP A 107 -4.65 -6.95 -3.45
CA ASP A 107 -5.96 -7.60 -3.29
C ASP A 107 -6.71 -6.96 -2.12
N ARG A 108 -7.87 -6.36 -2.44
CA ARG A 108 -8.75 -5.80 -1.42
C ARG A 108 -9.27 -6.93 -0.52
N PRO A 109 -9.05 -6.87 0.80
CA PRO A 109 -9.61 -7.87 1.71
C PRO A 109 -11.14 -7.91 1.57
N LYS A 110 -11.76 -9.10 1.68
CA LYS A 110 -13.24 -9.24 1.64
C LYS A 110 -13.97 -8.36 2.68
N SER A 111 -13.31 -8.05 3.79
CA SER A 111 -13.83 -7.16 4.85
C SER A 111 -13.72 -5.67 4.51
N GLY A 112 -13.11 -5.32 3.38
CA GLY A 112 -12.72 -3.96 3.04
C GLY A 112 -11.31 -3.63 3.50
N TRP A 113 -10.85 -2.46 3.06
CA TRP A 113 -9.65 -1.83 3.57
C TRP A 113 -9.89 -1.34 5.00
N HIS A 114 -8.92 -1.53 5.87
CA HIS A 114 -9.00 -1.07 7.26
C HIS A 114 -7.64 -0.51 7.65
N ASP A 115 -7.63 0.65 8.28
CA ASP A 115 -6.41 1.24 8.86
C ASP A 115 -5.93 0.32 10.00
N ARG A 116 -5.04 -0.62 9.65
CA ARG A 116 -4.51 -1.63 10.57
C ARG A 116 -3.59 -1.00 11.60
N THR A 117 -3.20 0.26 11.41
CA THR A 117 -2.41 0.98 12.40
C THR A 117 -3.24 1.33 13.63
N ARG A 118 -4.55 1.55 13.52
CA ARG A 118 -5.38 2.00 14.65
C ARG A 118 -5.62 0.92 15.71
N ASN A 119 -5.56 -0.35 15.33
CA ASN A 119 -5.82 -1.47 16.23
C ASN A 119 -4.50 -2.02 16.79
N SER A 120 -4.54 -2.56 18.01
CA SER A 120 -3.38 -3.21 18.62
C SER A 120 -2.90 -4.37 17.72
N ILE A 121 -1.61 -4.36 17.35
CA ILE A 121 -0.92 -5.38 16.54
C ILE A 121 -1.28 -6.81 17.01
N GLY A 122 -1.50 -7.01 18.30
CA GLY A 122 -1.87 -8.30 18.90
C GLY A 122 -3.24 -8.89 18.51
N SER A 123 -4.13 -8.13 17.86
CA SER A 123 -5.45 -8.63 17.41
C SER A 123 -5.43 -9.29 16.03
N LEU A 124 -4.29 -9.24 15.32
CA LEU A 124 -4.11 -9.94 14.03
C LEU A 124 -3.80 -11.44 14.21
N SER A 125 -3.85 -11.94 15.45
CA SER A 125 -3.28 -13.22 15.88
C SER A 125 -4.10 -14.48 15.59
N SER A 126 -5.30 -14.41 15.01
CA SER A 126 -6.16 -15.60 14.86
C SER A 126 -6.52 -16.01 13.43
N GLY A 127 -6.10 -15.27 12.41
CA GLY A 127 -6.33 -15.66 11.02
C GLY A 127 -5.22 -15.15 10.12
N LYS A 128 -4.49 -16.09 9.50
CA LYS A 128 -3.44 -15.89 8.49
C LYS A 128 -3.92 -15.03 7.31
N LYS A 129 -4.12 -13.72 7.51
CA LYS A 129 -4.38 -12.79 6.42
C LYS A 129 -3.04 -12.28 5.93
N SER A 130 -2.40 -13.15 5.16
CA SER A 130 -1.40 -12.82 4.16
C SER A 130 -1.83 -11.58 3.36
N PHE A 131 -0.90 -10.66 3.14
CA PHE A 131 -1.10 -9.57 2.20
C PHE A 131 -0.77 -10.08 0.79
N TYR A 132 -1.54 -9.70 -0.22
CA TYR A 132 -1.31 -10.13 -1.61
C TYR A 132 -1.12 -8.91 -2.50
N LEU A 133 -0.01 -8.87 -3.23
CA LEU A 133 0.34 -7.86 -4.20
C LEU A 133 0.60 -8.54 -5.54
N LYS A 134 -0.09 -8.07 -6.57
CA LYS A 134 0.14 -8.51 -7.94
C LYS A 134 0.89 -7.44 -8.69
N LEU A 135 2.01 -7.82 -9.29
CA LEU A 135 2.84 -6.94 -10.11
C LEU A 135 2.49 -7.15 -11.58
N ASP A 136 2.44 -6.08 -12.34
CA ASP A 136 2.04 -6.07 -13.74
C ASP A 136 3.16 -5.48 -14.63
N PHE A 137 2.94 -5.42 -15.94
CA PHE A 137 3.96 -5.16 -16.95
C PHE A 137 4.70 -3.83 -16.72
N ALA A 138 3.99 -2.75 -16.37
CA ALA A 138 4.63 -1.45 -16.17
C ALA A 138 5.60 -1.46 -14.98
N TYR A 139 5.36 -2.28 -13.94
CA TYR A 139 6.30 -2.46 -12.84
C TYR A 139 7.60 -3.13 -13.28
N VAL A 140 7.52 -4.11 -14.19
CA VAL A 140 8.72 -4.78 -14.73
C VAL A 140 9.62 -3.75 -15.41
N MET A 141 9.03 -2.84 -16.17
CA MET A 141 9.72 -1.82 -16.96
C MET A 141 10.12 -0.57 -16.16
N ALA A 142 9.52 -0.36 -14.99
CA ALA A 142 9.81 0.79 -14.14
C ALA A 142 11.26 0.77 -13.65
N PRO A 143 11.91 1.94 -13.49
CA PRO A 143 13.20 2.01 -12.81
C PRO A 143 13.03 1.59 -11.34
N VAL A 144 14.10 1.09 -10.72
CA VAL A 144 14.07 0.69 -9.29
C VAL A 144 13.67 1.88 -8.41
N TYR A 145 14.20 3.07 -8.72
CA TYR A 145 13.92 4.33 -8.06
C TYR A 145 13.53 5.40 -9.08
N ARG A 146 12.82 6.42 -8.63
CA ARG A 146 12.38 7.51 -9.49
C ARG A 146 13.59 8.24 -10.09
N THR A 147 13.49 8.47 -11.39
CA THR A 147 14.45 9.31 -12.14
C THR A 147 13.93 10.75 -12.23
N ALA A 148 14.76 11.68 -12.71
CA ALA A 148 14.44 13.11 -12.88
C ALA A 148 13.07 13.39 -13.55
N ALA A 149 12.54 12.45 -14.34
CA ALA A 149 11.45 12.62 -15.29
C ALA A 149 10.03 12.37 -14.76
N ASN A 150 9.74 12.57 -13.47
CA ASN A 150 8.40 12.31 -12.88
C ASN A 150 7.89 10.87 -13.11
N SER A 151 8.78 9.90 -13.26
CA SER A 151 8.40 8.51 -13.50
C SER A 151 8.09 7.80 -12.18
N ASP A 152 7.09 6.92 -12.19
CA ASP A 152 6.89 5.95 -11.10
C ASP A 152 8.07 4.99 -11.03
N SER A 153 8.27 4.38 -9.86
CA SER A 153 9.41 3.49 -9.59
C SER A 153 8.94 2.22 -8.90
N LYS A 154 9.71 1.14 -9.01
CA LYS A 154 9.40 -0.11 -8.32
C LYS A 154 9.28 0.10 -6.81
N PHE A 155 10.19 0.88 -6.21
CA PHE A 155 10.13 1.23 -4.80
C PHE A 155 8.82 1.95 -4.45
N GLN A 156 8.49 3.02 -5.20
CA GLN A 156 7.30 3.82 -4.93
C GLN A 156 6.02 3.01 -5.11
N THR A 157 5.94 2.17 -6.15
CA THR A 157 4.79 1.30 -6.40
C THR A 157 4.59 0.29 -5.27
N LEU A 158 5.65 -0.35 -4.78
CA LEU A 158 5.51 -1.26 -3.65
C LEU A 158 5.00 -0.53 -2.41
N VAL A 159 5.56 0.64 -2.08
CA VAL A 159 5.08 1.45 -0.94
C VAL A 159 3.62 1.88 -1.12
N HIS A 160 3.22 2.27 -2.34
CA HIS A 160 1.82 2.58 -2.69
C HIS A 160 0.90 1.42 -2.30
N GLU A 161 1.14 0.22 -2.83
CA GLU A 161 0.30 -0.96 -2.58
C GLU A 161 0.26 -1.37 -1.11
N LEU A 162 1.42 -1.31 -0.46
CA LEU A 162 1.59 -1.54 0.97
C LEU A 162 0.73 -0.59 1.81
N THR A 163 0.60 0.67 1.39
CA THR A 163 -0.22 1.65 2.14
C THR A 163 -1.72 1.37 2.04
N HIS A 164 -2.23 0.81 0.93
CA HIS A 164 -3.62 0.36 0.89
C HIS A 164 -3.90 -0.65 1.99
N GLN A 165 -3.02 -1.65 2.10
CA GLN A 165 -3.14 -2.75 3.03
C GLN A 165 -2.97 -2.35 4.51
N MET A 166 -2.08 -1.39 4.78
CA MET A 166 -1.70 -1.03 6.16
C MET A 166 -2.39 0.22 6.68
N LEU A 167 -2.59 1.23 5.82
CA LEU A 167 -3.07 2.56 6.17
C LEU A 167 -4.48 2.87 5.66
N ASP A 168 -5.08 1.98 4.87
CA ASP A 168 -6.39 2.22 4.24
C ASP A 168 -6.40 3.50 3.39
N THR A 169 -5.40 3.59 2.52
CA THR A 169 -5.32 4.63 1.49
C THR A 169 -6.19 4.28 0.28
N HIS A 170 -6.39 5.27 -0.59
CA HIS A 170 -7.18 5.21 -1.81
C HIS A 170 -6.42 5.85 -2.97
N ASP A 171 -6.96 5.70 -4.18
CA ASP A 171 -6.35 6.25 -5.39
C ASP A 171 -7.07 7.49 -5.89
N PHE A 172 -6.86 8.59 -5.19
CA PHE A 172 -7.41 9.89 -5.57
C PHE A 172 -6.65 10.55 -6.72
N ALA A 173 -5.34 10.34 -6.80
CA ALA A 173 -4.48 10.89 -7.85
C ALA A 173 -3.30 9.97 -8.13
N TYR A 174 -2.94 9.87 -9.41
CA TYR A 174 -1.76 9.12 -9.87
C TYR A 174 -0.71 10.04 -10.47
N GLY A 175 0.56 9.81 -10.15
CA GLY A 175 1.67 10.58 -10.68
C GLY A 175 2.05 11.79 -9.80
N LEU A 176 3.36 12.08 -9.70
CA LEU A 176 3.94 13.07 -8.78
C LEU A 176 3.27 14.44 -8.87
N ALA A 177 3.15 15.01 -10.07
CA ALA A 177 2.58 16.34 -10.27
C ALA A 177 1.11 16.43 -9.83
N LYS A 178 0.32 15.35 -10.05
CA LYS A 178 -1.08 15.31 -9.62
C LYS A 178 -1.17 15.13 -8.11
N CYS A 179 -0.27 14.37 -7.51
CA CYS A 179 -0.18 14.18 -6.06
C CYS A 179 0.17 15.47 -5.32
N GLU A 180 1.12 16.26 -5.83
CA GLU A 180 1.43 17.59 -5.29
C GLU A 180 0.24 18.55 -5.46
N THR A 181 -0.42 18.50 -6.62
CA THR A 181 -1.64 19.27 -6.86
C THR A 181 -2.76 18.89 -5.88
N LEU A 182 -2.91 17.60 -5.59
CA LEU A 182 -3.87 17.08 -4.62
C LEU A 182 -3.53 17.58 -3.21
N ALA A 183 -2.26 17.55 -2.81
CA ALA A 183 -1.80 18.06 -1.52
C ALA A 183 -2.15 19.55 -1.34
N MET A 184 -1.94 20.37 -2.37
CA MET A 184 -2.28 21.79 -2.35
C MET A 184 -3.79 22.05 -2.28
N LYS A 185 -4.59 21.29 -3.04
CA LYS A 185 -6.04 21.55 -3.21
C LYS A 185 -6.89 20.88 -2.13
N ASN A 186 -6.54 19.67 -1.72
CA ASN A 186 -7.33 18.85 -0.81
C ASN A 186 -6.43 17.95 0.07
N ARG A 187 -5.96 18.54 1.16
CA ARG A 187 -5.11 17.93 2.19
C ARG A 187 -5.65 16.57 2.66
N LYS A 188 -6.95 16.50 2.97
CA LYS A 188 -7.57 15.27 3.50
C LYS A 188 -7.46 14.11 2.52
N GLN A 189 -7.69 14.37 1.23
CA GLN A 189 -7.52 13.34 0.20
C GLN A 189 -6.05 12.99 0.00
N ALA A 190 -5.13 13.96 -0.02
CA ALA A 190 -3.70 13.69 -0.15
C ALA A 190 -3.16 12.80 0.99
N GLN A 191 -3.61 13.02 2.22
CA GLN A 191 -3.27 12.19 3.39
C GLN A 191 -3.79 10.75 3.31
N GLN A 192 -4.82 10.53 2.49
CA GLN A 192 -5.42 9.24 2.21
C GLN A 192 -5.05 8.71 0.82
N ASN A 193 -4.18 9.38 0.05
CA ASN A 193 -3.81 8.95 -1.30
C ASN A 193 -2.58 8.05 -1.26
N ALA A 194 -2.66 6.84 -1.83
CA ALA A 194 -1.58 5.86 -1.78
C ALA A 194 -0.29 6.37 -2.47
N ASP A 195 -0.42 7.01 -3.64
CA ASP A 195 0.72 7.59 -4.35
C ASP A 195 1.43 8.68 -3.56
N ASN A 196 0.69 9.53 -2.84
CA ASN A 196 1.30 10.57 -1.99
C ASN A 196 2.20 9.95 -0.91
N TRP A 197 1.79 8.81 -0.32
CA TRP A 197 2.63 8.06 0.61
C TRP A 197 3.84 7.43 -0.07
N GLY A 198 3.66 6.81 -1.24
CA GLY A 198 4.76 6.24 -2.01
C GLY A 198 5.86 7.25 -2.31
N TYR A 199 5.50 8.42 -2.87
CA TYR A 199 6.46 9.47 -3.17
C TYR A 199 7.07 10.13 -1.93
N PHE A 200 6.29 10.28 -0.87
CA PHE A 200 6.76 10.83 0.38
C PHE A 200 7.86 9.96 0.99
N VAL A 201 7.64 8.64 1.07
CA VAL A 201 8.64 7.69 1.61
C VAL A 201 9.87 7.64 0.71
N GLU A 202 9.70 7.54 -0.60
CA GLU A 202 10.84 7.52 -1.53
C GLU A 202 11.69 8.80 -1.46
N ALA A 203 11.11 9.95 -1.11
CA ALA A 203 11.87 11.19 -0.94
C ALA A 203 12.93 11.10 0.19
N PHE A 204 12.77 10.20 1.17
CA PHE A 204 13.77 10.01 2.23
C PHE A 204 15.00 9.22 1.74
N ARG A 205 14.88 8.39 0.71
CA ARG A 205 16.02 7.70 0.10
C ARG A 205 17.07 8.66 -0.48
N CYS A 206 16.63 9.81 -0.98
CA CYS A 206 17.48 10.72 -1.74
C CYS A 206 18.44 11.58 -0.89
N VAL A 207 18.46 11.42 0.43
CA VAL A 207 19.16 12.35 1.35
C VAL A 207 20.32 11.70 2.11
N GLY A 208 20.80 10.54 1.66
CA GLY A 208 22.12 10.04 2.08
C GLY A 208 23.25 10.99 1.65
N PRO A 209 24.46 10.91 2.25
CA PRO A 209 25.62 11.70 1.80
C PRO A 209 25.78 11.49 0.30
N ALA A 210 25.67 12.60 -0.44
CA ALA A 210 25.50 12.67 -1.89
C ALA A 210 26.08 11.44 -2.61
N HIS A 211 25.20 10.55 -3.09
CA HIS A 211 25.63 9.56 -4.05
C HIS A 211 26.06 10.34 -5.29
N PRO A 212 27.33 10.29 -5.73
CA PRO A 212 27.80 11.07 -6.86
C PRO A 212 27.03 10.60 -8.10
N GLY A 213 26.07 11.41 -8.56
CA GLY A 213 25.25 11.13 -9.74
C GLY A 213 23.73 11.23 -9.55
N THR A 214 23.19 11.46 -8.34
CA THR A 214 21.74 11.65 -8.17
C THR A 214 21.35 13.15 -8.17
N PRO A 215 20.58 13.64 -9.17
CA PRO A 215 20.19 15.05 -9.29
C PRO A 215 19.15 15.50 -8.25
N TYR A 216 18.79 14.65 -7.29
CA TYR A 216 17.70 14.90 -6.34
C TYR A 216 18.14 15.43 -4.97
N GLY A 217 19.43 15.69 -4.78
CA GLY A 217 19.98 16.43 -3.64
C GLY A 217 19.90 17.94 -3.80
N GLY A 218 18.85 18.47 -4.46
CA GLY A 218 18.59 19.90 -4.38
C GLY A 218 18.42 20.26 -2.90
N PRO A 219 19.10 21.29 -2.37
CA PRO A 219 18.98 21.65 -0.97
C PRO A 219 17.51 21.77 -0.64
N ALA A 220 17.08 21.13 0.46
CA ALA A 220 15.74 21.30 1.00
C ALA A 220 15.46 22.80 0.94
N VAL A 221 14.51 23.22 0.09
CA VAL A 221 14.18 24.64 -0.05
C VAL A 221 13.86 25.05 1.39
N PRO A 222 14.67 25.95 2.00
CA PRO A 222 14.47 26.28 3.39
C PRO A 222 13.02 26.71 3.53
N PRO A 223 12.27 26.20 4.53
CA PRO A 223 10.88 26.54 4.69
C PRO A 223 10.82 28.05 4.59
N LYS A 224 10.12 28.57 3.56
CA LYS A 224 9.95 30.02 3.37
C LYS A 224 9.56 30.53 4.75
N LYS A 225 10.46 31.29 5.41
CA LYS A 225 10.19 31.87 6.73
C LYS A 225 8.80 32.43 6.61
N ALA A 226 7.86 31.89 7.40
CA ALA A 226 6.49 32.38 7.40
C ALA A 226 6.61 33.89 7.55
N ALA A 227 6.22 34.64 6.51
CA ALA A 227 6.26 36.08 6.56
C ALA A 227 5.57 36.49 7.87
N PRO A 228 6.10 37.47 8.62
CA PRO A 228 5.47 37.93 9.86
C PRO A 228 3.98 38.13 9.55
N LYS A 229 3.12 37.47 10.33
CA LYS A 229 1.67 37.54 10.15
C LYS A 229 1.28 39.01 10.16
N GLY A 230 1.13 39.60 8.99
CA GLY A 230 0.41 40.84 8.83
C GLY A 230 -0.98 40.65 9.41
N PRO A 231 -1.69 41.75 9.72
CA PRO A 231 -3.09 41.65 10.12
C PRO A 231 -3.83 40.74 9.13
N PRO A 232 -4.71 39.85 9.61
CA PRO A 232 -5.35 38.85 8.78
C PRO A 232 -5.93 39.54 7.55
N THR A 233 -5.41 39.21 6.38
CA THR A 233 -6.00 39.65 5.13
C THR A 233 -7.45 39.18 5.16
N PRO A 234 -8.43 40.08 4.92
CA PRO A 234 -9.81 39.66 4.87
C PRO A 234 -9.93 38.51 3.88
N PRO A 235 -10.73 37.47 4.19
CA PRO A 235 -10.88 36.33 3.32
C PRO A 235 -11.17 36.84 1.91
N PRO A 236 -10.54 36.27 0.86
CA PRO A 236 -10.86 36.64 -0.50
C PRO A 236 -12.37 36.55 -0.63
N LYS A 237 -13.02 37.66 -1.03
CA LYS A 237 -14.45 37.67 -1.30
C LYS A 237 -14.69 36.56 -2.31
N PHE A 238 -15.27 35.46 -1.85
CA PHE A 238 -15.71 34.38 -2.73
C PHE A 238 -16.68 35.02 -3.70
N ARG A 239 -16.24 35.27 -4.93
CA ARG A 239 -17.19 35.41 -6.02
C ARG A 239 -17.85 34.04 -6.12
N PRO A 240 -19.17 33.95 -5.96
CA PRO A 240 -19.88 32.74 -6.34
C PRO A 240 -19.43 32.37 -7.74
N LEU A 241 -18.94 31.15 -7.93
CA LEU A 241 -18.75 30.63 -9.27
C LEU A 241 -20.09 30.78 -9.99
N PRO A 242 -20.10 31.27 -11.25
CA PRO A 242 -21.33 31.28 -12.01
C PRO A 242 -21.89 29.85 -12.00
N PRO A 243 -23.21 29.67 -11.79
CA PRO A 243 -23.80 28.35 -11.79
C PRO A 243 -23.41 27.66 -13.09
N LEU A 244 -22.77 26.49 -12.97
CA LEU A 244 -22.52 25.64 -14.12
C LEU A 244 -23.88 25.37 -14.79
N PRO A 245 -23.97 25.44 -16.14
CA PRO A 245 -25.21 25.12 -16.83
C PRO A 245 -25.56 23.66 -16.54
N ILE A 246 -26.52 23.44 -15.66
CA ILE A 246 -27.12 22.14 -15.42
C ILE A 246 -27.95 21.84 -16.66
N LYS A 247 -27.41 21.03 -17.58
CA LYS A 247 -28.21 20.37 -18.61
C LYS A 247 -29.08 19.33 -17.89
N VAL A 248 -30.25 19.78 -17.42
CA VAL A 248 -31.32 18.88 -16.98
C VAL A 248 -31.83 18.16 -18.23
N SER A 249 -31.33 16.96 -18.49
CA SER A 249 -31.97 16.04 -19.42
C SER A 249 -33.24 15.53 -18.74
N SER A 250 -34.38 16.13 -19.08
CA SER A 250 -35.70 15.85 -18.52
C SER A 250 -36.35 14.60 -19.12
N LYS A 251 -35.58 13.60 -19.54
CA LYS A 251 -36.14 12.33 -20.01
C LYS A 251 -35.90 11.25 -18.96
N PRO A 252 -36.94 10.80 -18.22
CA PRO A 252 -36.84 9.64 -17.35
C PRO A 252 -36.31 8.46 -18.16
N ALA A 253 -35.32 7.76 -17.63
CA ALA A 253 -34.89 6.50 -18.20
C ALA A 253 -36.10 5.55 -18.25
N PRO A 254 -36.36 4.89 -19.38
CA PRO A 254 -37.43 3.90 -19.45
C PRO A 254 -37.18 2.82 -18.38
N PRO A 255 -38.25 2.32 -17.71
CA PRO A 255 -38.09 1.27 -16.73
C PRO A 255 -37.37 0.07 -17.36
N PRO A 256 -36.49 -0.61 -16.60
CA PRO A 256 -35.81 -1.79 -17.09
C PRO A 256 -36.88 -2.80 -17.52
N LYS A 257 -36.78 -3.28 -18.77
CA LYS A 257 -37.61 -4.38 -19.28
C LYS A 257 -37.29 -5.61 -18.43
N VAL A 258 -38.14 -5.88 -17.44
CA VAL A 258 -38.11 -7.13 -16.68
C VAL A 258 -38.46 -8.25 -17.66
N SER A 259 -37.44 -8.98 -18.10
CA SER A 259 -37.64 -10.20 -18.89
C SER A 259 -38.26 -11.25 -17.97
N SER A 260 -39.54 -11.51 -18.16
CA SER A 260 -40.33 -12.52 -17.45
C SER A 260 -40.02 -13.95 -17.90
N LYS A 261 -38.79 -14.26 -18.31
CA LYS A 261 -38.42 -15.64 -18.63
C LYS A 261 -38.45 -16.46 -17.33
N PRO A 262 -39.28 -17.52 -17.26
CA PRO A 262 -39.31 -18.41 -16.11
C PRO A 262 -37.92 -18.98 -15.86
N VAL A 263 -37.45 -18.87 -14.63
CA VAL A 263 -36.24 -19.57 -14.19
C VAL A 263 -36.54 -21.07 -14.27
N PRO A 264 -35.79 -21.87 -15.06
CA PRO A 264 -35.99 -23.30 -15.08
C PRO A 264 -35.71 -23.88 -13.70
N PRO A 265 -36.50 -24.87 -13.24
CA PRO A 265 -36.31 -25.47 -11.93
C PRO A 265 -34.91 -26.08 -11.81
N PRO A 266 -34.31 -26.06 -10.60
CA PRO A 266 -33.01 -26.66 -10.35
C PRO A 266 -33.06 -28.16 -10.69
N LYS A 267 -32.14 -28.61 -11.55
CA LYS A 267 -31.91 -30.04 -11.79
C LYS A 267 -31.38 -30.66 -10.50
N VAL A 268 -32.25 -31.33 -9.76
CA VAL A 268 -31.86 -32.20 -8.65
C VAL A 268 -31.11 -33.40 -9.23
N SER A 269 -29.78 -33.34 -9.19
CA SER A 269 -28.94 -34.50 -9.48
C SER A 269 -28.87 -35.37 -8.22
N SER A 270 -29.78 -36.34 -8.11
CA SER A 270 -29.73 -37.41 -7.13
C SER A 270 -28.89 -38.56 -7.68
N LYS A 271 -27.58 -38.57 -7.41
CA LYS A 271 -26.82 -39.82 -7.38
C LYS A 271 -25.79 -39.79 -6.25
N PRO A 272 -26.03 -40.53 -5.15
CA PRO A 272 -25.03 -40.72 -4.11
C PRO A 272 -23.80 -41.40 -4.72
N ALA A 273 -22.62 -40.85 -4.44
CA ALA A 273 -21.37 -41.52 -4.77
C ALA A 273 -21.26 -42.82 -3.95
N PRO A 274 -20.85 -43.95 -4.55
CA PRO A 274 -20.63 -45.19 -3.82
C PRO A 274 -19.48 -45.03 -2.82
N PRO A 275 -19.55 -45.68 -1.65
CA PRO A 275 -18.51 -45.60 -0.63
C PRO A 275 -17.19 -46.17 -1.16
N LYS A 276 -16.10 -45.43 -0.95
CA LYS A 276 -14.73 -45.89 -1.23
C LYS A 276 -14.39 -47.02 -0.26
N VAL A 277 -14.38 -48.26 -0.76
CA VAL A 277 -13.86 -49.42 -0.04
C VAL A 277 -12.34 -49.32 -0.01
N SER A 278 -11.77 -49.02 1.16
CA SER A 278 -10.34 -49.07 1.43
C SER A 278 -9.94 -50.52 1.72
N SER A 279 -9.43 -51.21 0.72
CA SER A 279 -8.75 -52.50 0.89
C SER A 279 -7.31 -52.25 1.35
N LYS A 280 -7.11 -52.18 2.67
CA LYS A 280 -5.76 -52.23 3.26
C LYS A 280 -5.42 -53.70 3.53
N PRO A 281 -4.42 -54.30 2.85
CA PRO A 281 -4.00 -55.66 3.16
C PRO A 281 -3.31 -55.69 4.53
N ARG A 282 -3.78 -56.57 5.43
CA ARG A 282 -3.06 -56.93 6.65
C ARG A 282 -1.92 -57.85 6.25
N GLY A 283 -0.70 -57.32 6.25
CA GLY A 283 0.50 -58.14 6.28
C GLY A 283 0.63 -58.76 7.67
N PHE A 284 0.42 -60.07 7.76
CA PHE A 284 1.02 -60.89 8.80
C PHE A 284 2.41 -61.28 8.31
N GLY A 285 3.42 -60.98 9.13
CA GLY A 285 4.78 -61.44 8.99
C GLY A 285 5.29 -61.93 10.35
N PRO A 286 6.24 -62.87 10.34
CA PRO A 286 6.48 -63.92 11.34
C PRO A 286 6.90 -63.44 12.73
#